data_AF-A0A843JWK6-F1
#
_entry.id   AF-A0A843JWK6-F1
#
_cell.length_a   1.000
_cell.length_b   1.000
_cell.length_c   1.000
_cell.angle_alpha   90.00
_cell.angle_beta   90.00
_cell.angle_gamma   90.00
#
_symmetry.space_group_name_H-M   'P 1'
#
loop_
_entity.id
_entity.type
_entity.pdbx_description
1 polymer ?
#
loop_
_entity_poly.entity_id
_entity_poly.type
_entity_poly.pdbx_seq_one_letter_code
_entity_poly.pdbx_strand_id
1 'polypeptide(L)'
;MTDACHDFGFSIFLTDSGLGYVYTDLEFQIMEILSEGDIALADLSKMLDAPVSTVLFNINKLVSKRLVVQYRDDADRRKTFYGISAVKLITSAEINPDLKEPELLAADILVDKHRWFKEKIEYASLISINKGMDLGPTLEVYNRVLADGMSEKFKDRFPDAVVDYAVDFLNGAGVCHMTVISNKPVTIRVSKECVTSVHLKCPSVCGLSFVCRALEICTGIPHAVSPPMFDDIAFTVTYVIKPCSKNTESYEKLLSDENLLNMNGIAAGFCIITDVNGRAHMIENDLQTRIVQSLDRHPCTLKMLANELGGSASTVFSNMTKLESMGIICTDRTLPGPNYYENCGLIILQQTKVRVNNNKNAKESIAAAVTDPSQYFVSMFKFLLLVFESAGIDTGKFQNYLGKKFYRATHVSNDSINLDETILAMCREDKVMGSKVILESFLPLTLNVRSSGFNRTGTMSMAEFYIGAIQEAILLKIGRRYDVTGFTDDTEADGAISFRFVLEPDGYTRRLLSSDN
;
A
#
# COMPACT_ATOMS: atom_id res chain seq x y z
N MET A 1 -23.64 -22.80 -11.50
CA MET A 1 -22.66 -22.25 -10.54
C MET A 1 -21.60 -21.58 -11.38
N THR A 2 -21.78 -20.28 -11.53
CA THR A 2 -21.09 -19.38 -12.45
C THR A 2 -19.88 -18.78 -11.75
N ASP A 3 -18.73 -19.46 -11.84
CA ASP A 3 -17.44 -18.89 -11.46
C ASP A 3 -16.66 -18.65 -12.76
N ALA A 4 -16.97 -17.53 -13.41
CA ALA A 4 -16.27 -17.00 -14.56
C ALA A 4 -15.86 -15.56 -14.23
N CYS A 5 -14.60 -15.23 -14.50
CA CYS A 5 -13.94 -13.92 -14.38
C CYS A 5 -14.75 -12.79 -13.75
N HIS A 6 -14.24 -12.28 -12.64
CA HIS A 6 -14.69 -11.04 -12.06
C HIS A 6 -13.58 -10.01 -12.29
N ASP A 7 -13.81 -9.04 -13.17
CA ASP A 7 -13.00 -7.81 -13.37
C ASP A 7 -13.05 -6.89 -12.14
N PHE A 8 -13.33 -7.43 -10.95
CA PHE A 8 -13.85 -6.67 -9.81
C PHE A 8 -12.74 -6.16 -8.91
N GLY A 9 -13.00 -4.98 -8.36
CA GLY A 9 -12.11 -4.33 -7.41
C GLY A 9 -11.98 -5.09 -6.10
N PHE A 10 -10.87 -4.87 -5.40
CA PHE A 10 -10.65 -5.39 -4.05
C PHE A 10 -10.49 -4.23 -3.07
N SER A 11 -10.74 -4.49 -1.79
CA SER A 11 -10.41 -3.55 -0.72
C SER A 11 -9.98 -4.31 0.53
N ILE A 12 -8.92 -3.85 1.16
CA ILE A 12 -8.41 -4.37 2.43
C ILE A 12 -8.76 -3.38 3.53
N PHE A 13 -9.27 -3.91 4.64
CA PHE A 13 -9.70 -3.16 5.80
C PHE A 13 -9.05 -3.71 7.07
N LEU A 14 -8.80 -2.81 8.01
CA LEU A 14 -8.44 -3.11 9.38
C LEU A 14 -9.71 -3.17 10.24
N THR A 15 -9.88 -4.23 11.01
CA THR A 15 -10.98 -4.42 11.97
C THR A 15 -10.43 -4.65 13.37
N ASP A 16 -11.30 -4.67 14.38
CA ASP A 16 -10.92 -5.02 15.76
C ASP A 16 -10.48 -6.49 15.91
N SER A 17 -10.70 -7.29 14.87
CA SER A 17 -10.41 -8.73 14.81
C SER A 17 -9.32 -9.09 13.80
N GLY A 18 -8.58 -8.12 13.26
CA GLY A 18 -7.59 -8.38 12.21
C GLY A 18 -7.97 -7.74 10.88
N LEU A 19 -7.25 -8.15 9.83
CA LEU A 19 -7.58 -7.77 8.46
C LEU A 19 -8.86 -8.46 7.97
N GLY A 20 -9.73 -7.65 7.37
CA GLY A 20 -10.84 -8.11 6.54
C GLY A 20 -10.70 -7.57 5.12
N TYR A 21 -11.36 -8.21 4.17
CA TYR A 21 -11.32 -7.79 2.78
C TYR A 21 -12.68 -7.96 2.08
N VAL A 22 -12.81 -7.24 0.97
CA VAL A 22 -13.95 -7.26 0.06
C VAL A 22 -13.42 -7.46 -1.36
N TYR A 23 -14.09 -8.30 -2.13
CA TYR A 23 -13.65 -8.70 -3.48
C TYR A 23 -14.81 -9.01 -4.43
N THR A 24 -16.06 -8.85 -3.97
CA THR A 24 -17.24 -8.99 -4.81
C THR A 24 -17.83 -7.62 -5.08
N ASP A 25 -18.33 -7.40 -6.30
CA ASP A 25 -18.91 -6.12 -6.71
C ASP A 25 -19.97 -5.59 -5.76
N LEU A 26 -20.90 -6.44 -5.36
CA LEU A 26 -22.00 -6.01 -4.50
C LEU A 26 -21.50 -5.64 -3.09
N GLU A 27 -20.55 -6.39 -2.54
CA GLU A 27 -19.92 -6.00 -1.27
C GLU A 27 -19.16 -4.67 -1.44
N PHE A 28 -18.47 -4.46 -2.56
CA PHE A 28 -17.74 -3.23 -2.85
C PHE A 28 -18.68 -2.02 -2.93
N GLN A 29 -19.75 -2.11 -3.72
CA GLN A 29 -20.78 -1.08 -3.85
C GLN A 29 -21.47 -0.78 -2.50
N ILE A 30 -21.76 -1.80 -1.70
CA ILE A 30 -22.28 -1.60 -0.33
C ILE A 30 -21.29 -0.76 0.49
N MET A 31 -20.00 -1.12 0.47
CA MET A 31 -18.98 -0.39 1.23
C MET A 31 -18.75 1.03 0.72
N GLU A 32 -18.88 1.29 -0.59
CA GLU A 32 -18.82 2.65 -1.14
C GLU A 32 -19.99 3.51 -0.67
N ILE A 33 -21.22 2.99 -0.75
CA ILE A 33 -22.42 3.71 -0.30
C ILE A 33 -22.36 3.99 1.20
N LEU A 34 -21.97 3.01 2.01
CA LEU A 34 -21.79 3.19 3.46
C LEU A 34 -20.61 4.12 3.80
N SER A 35 -19.70 4.38 2.84
CA SER A 35 -18.63 5.35 3.02
C SER A 35 -19.10 6.80 2.91
N GLU A 36 -20.35 7.05 2.51
CA GLU A 36 -20.95 8.39 2.48
C GLU A 36 -21.74 8.70 3.77
N GLY A 37 -22.29 7.66 4.41
CA GLY A 37 -23.05 7.78 5.64
C GLY A 37 -23.75 6.48 6.01
N ASP A 38 -24.35 6.47 7.19
CA ASP A 38 -25.05 5.29 7.70
C ASP A 38 -26.43 5.19 7.07
N ILE A 39 -26.77 4.00 6.57
CA ILE A 39 -27.94 3.81 5.69
C ILE A 39 -28.80 2.64 6.18
N ALA A 40 -30.12 2.80 6.09
CA ALA A 40 -31.07 1.74 6.38
C ALA A 40 -31.15 0.73 5.23
N LEU A 41 -31.40 -0.55 5.55
CA LEU A 41 -31.42 -1.64 4.56
C LEU A 41 -32.32 -1.37 3.34
N ALA A 42 -33.49 -0.79 3.57
CA ALA A 42 -34.46 -0.51 2.50
C ALA A 42 -33.94 0.56 1.53
N ASP A 43 -33.19 1.54 2.02
CA ASP A 43 -32.64 2.60 1.18
C ASP A 43 -31.36 2.13 0.48
N LEU A 44 -30.54 1.33 1.16
CA LEU A 44 -29.39 0.64 0.53
C LEU A 44 -29.84 -0.24 -0.64
N SER A 45 -30.94 -1.00 -0.46
CA SER A 45 -31.54 -1.82 -1.52
C SER A 45 -32.03 -1.01 -2.72
N LYS A 46 -32.59 0.18 -2.50
CA LYS A 46 -32.98 1.10 -3.58
C LYS A 46 -31.76 1.68 -4.30
N MET A 47 -30.72 2.09 -3.56
CA MET A 47 -29.51 2.69 -4.14
C MET A 47 -28.73 1.70 -4.99
N LEU A 48 -28.72 0.42 -4.60
CA LEU A 48 -28.05 -0.66 -5.32
C LEU A 48 -28.89 -1.29 -6.44
N ASP A 49 -30.17 -0.90 -6.58
CA ASP A 49 -31.14 -1.55 -7.47
C ASP A 49 -31.15 -3.10 -7.32
N ALA A 50 -31.09 -3.57 -6.07
CA ALA A 50 -30.94 -4.98 -5.75
C ALA A 50 -32.02 -5.45 -4.76
N PRO A 51 -32.51 -6.71 -4.84
CA PRO A 51 -33.50 -7.22 -3.90
C PRO A 51 -33.03 -7.13 -2.44
N VAL A 52 -33.92 -6.72 -1.54
CA VAL A 52 -33.65 -6.57 -0.10
C VAL A 52 -33.02 -7.83 0.50
N SER A 53 -33.48 -9.02 0.10
CA SER A 53 -32.93 -10.30 0.58
C SER A 53 -31.47 -10.51 0.15
N THR A 54 -31.11 -10.12 -1.07
CA THR A 54 -29.74 -10.19 -1.59
C THR A 54 -28.83 -9.21 -0.87
N VAL A 55 -29.28 -7.97 -0.66
CA VAL A 55 -28.53 -6.97 0.11
C VAL A 55 -28.37 -7.40 1.56
N LEU A 56 -29.43 -7.92 2.19
CA LEU A 56 -29.39 -8.43 3.56
C LEU A 56 -28.39 -9.59 3.72
N PHE A 57 -28.34 -10.51 2.74
CA PHE A 57 -27.37 -11.59 2.77
C PHE A 57 -25.93 -11.09 2.73
N ASN A 58 -25.61 -10.14 1.84
CA ASN A 58 -24.26 -9.61 1.71
C ASN A 58 -23.89 -8.69 2.88
N ILE A 59 -24.80 -7.85 3.38
CA ILE A 59 -24.51 -7.02 4.55
C ILE A 59 -24.30 -7.86 5.81
N ASN A 60 -25.03 -8.96 5.99
CA ASN A 60 -24.80 -9.88 7.10
C ASN A 60 -23.42 -10.56 7.02
N LYS A 61 -22.89 -10.82 5.80
CA LYS A 61 -21.50 -11.26 5.64
C LYS A 61 -20.51 -10.16 6.02
N LEU A 62 -20.76 -8.92 5.62
CA LEU A 62 -19.90 -7.78 5.99
C LEU A 62 -19.91 -7.54 7.50
N VAL A 63 -21.07 -7.72 8.16
CA VAL A 63 -21.20 -7.67 9.63
C VAL A 63 -20.45 -8.83 10.29
N SER A 64 -20.54 -10.06 9.76
CA SER A 64 -19.79 -11.19 10.33
C SER A 64 -18.27 -11.06 10.14
N LYS A 65 -17.84 -10.42 9.06
CA LYS A 65 -16.45 -9.99 8.82
C LYS A 65 -16.04 -8.75 9.65
N ARG A 66 -16.95 -8.17 10.44
CA ARG A 66 -16.76 -6.93 11.24
C ARG A 66 -16.35 -5.70 10.43
N LEU A 67 -16.68 -5.69 9.14
CA LEU A 67 -16.49 -4.55 8.25
C LEU A 67 -17.59 -3.49 8.42
N VAL A 68 -18.79 -3.97 8.76
CA VAL A 68 -19.99 -3.18 8.95
C VAL A 68 -20.54 -3.44 10.36
N VAL A 69 -21.00 -2.38 11.02
CA VAL A 69 -21.79 -2.48 12.25
C VAL A 69 -23.25 -2.26 11.95
N GLN A 70 -24.10 -2.98 12.68
CA GLN A 70 -25.54 -2.82 12.67
C GLN A 70 -25.97 -2.21 14.00
N TYR A 71 -26.76 -1.14 13.97
CA TYR A 71 -27.32 -0.53 15.18
C TYR A 71 -28.75 -0.07 14.94
N ARG A 72 -29.47 0.19 16.04
CA ARG A 72 -30.85 0.71 16.00
C ARG A 72 -30.83 2.20 16.24
N ASP A 73 -31.69 2.92 15.55
CA ASP A 73 -31.86 4.36 15.75
C ASP A 73 -32.38 4.63 17.17
N ASP A 74 -31.75 5.59 17.85
CA ASP A 74 -32.12 6.00 19.21
C ASP A 74 -33.47 6.70 19.22
N ALA A 75 -33.83 7.40 18.14
CA ALA A 75 -35.12 8.07 17.98
C ALA A 75 -36.24 7.10 17.56
N ASP A 76 -35.92 6.10 16.72
CA ASP A 76 -36.85 5.06 16.28
C ASP A 76 -36.20 3.66 16.32
N ARG A 77 -36.35 2.97 17.46
CA ARG A 77 -35.78 1.62 17.68
C ARG A 77 -36.27 0.55 16.69
N ARG A 78 -37.27 0.84 15.84
CA ARG A 78 -37.73 -0.08 14.77
C ARG A 78 -36.84 0.02 13.54
N LYS A 79 -36.14 1.14 13.34
CA LYS A 79 -35.19 1.33 12.24
C LYS A 79 -33.84 0.78 12.62
N THR A 80 -33.25 0.08 11.67
CA THR A 80 -31.89 -0.47 11.76
C THR A 80 -31.04 0.21 10.70
N PHE A 81 -29.93 0.78 11.15
CA PHE A 81 -28.92 1.39 10.31
C PHE A 81 -27.67 0.53 10.26
N TYR A 82 -26.96 0.66 9.15
CA TYR A 82 -25.68 0.02 8.93
C TYR A 82 -24.65 1.10 8.67
N GLY A 83 -23.47 0.95 9.25
CA GLY A 83 -22.35 1.88 9.09
C GLY A 83 -21.02 1.12 9.02
N ILE A 84 -19.97 1.76 8.51
CA ILE A 84 -18.64 1.14 8.45
C ILE A 84 -18.01 1.11 9.84
N SER A 85 -17.57 -0.07 10.26
CA SER A 85 -16.86 -0.28 11.53
C SER A 85 -15.38 -0.63 11.34
N ALA A 86 -14.84 -0.43 10.14
CA ALA A 86 -13.50 -0.83 9.76
C ALA A 86 -12.74 0.30 9.05
N VAL A 87 -11.41 0.25 9.08
CA VAL A 87 -10.54 1.26 8.47
C VAL A 87 -10.02 0.74 7.15
N LYS A 88 -10.37 1.37 6.03
CA LYS A 88 -9.85 0.99 4.70
C LYS A 88 -8.37 1.32 4.62
N LEU A 89 -7.54 0.34 4.27
CA LEU A 89 -6.10 0.51 4.09
C LEU A 89 -5.71 0.61 2.62
N ILE A 90 -6.23 -0.31 1.80
CA ILE A 90 -5.86 -0.44 0.39
C ILE A 90 -7.14 -0.70 -0.41
N THR A 91 -7.19 -0.22 -1.65
CA THR A 91 -8.24 -0.57 -2.61
C THR A 91 -7.63 -0.81 -3.98
N SER A 92 -8.36 -1.48 -4.87
CA SER A 92 -8.02 -1.56 -6.28
C SER A 92 -8.08 -0.17 -6.93
N ALA A 93 -7.21 0.06 -7.90
CA ALA A 93 -7.17 1.25 -8.74
C ALA A 93 -7.39 0.88 -10.21
N GLU A 94 -8.02 1.79 -10.97
CA GLU A 94 -7.98 1.69 -12.43
C GLU A 94 -6.56 1.98 -12.94
N ILE A 95 -6.06 1.11 -13.82
CA ILE A 95 -4.75 1.29 -14.43
C ILE A 95 -4.87 2.29 -15.56
N ASN A 96 -4.09 3.36 -15.48
CA ASN A 96 -3.92 4.32 -16.56
C ASN A 96 -2.53 4.13 -17.20
N PRO A 97 -2.44 3.47 -18.38
CA PRO A 97 -1.17 3.18 -19.02
C PRO A 97 -0.44 4.42 -19.54
N ASP A 98 -1.10 5.59 -19.61
CA ASP A 98 -0.52 6.84 -20.08
C ASP A 98 0.21 7.63 -18.98
N LEU A 99 0.22 7.14 -17.74
CA LEU A 99 0.97 7.70 -16.61
C LEU A 99 2.50 7.53 -16.82
N LYS A 100 3.11 8.46 -17.55
CA LYS A 100 4.57 8.58 -17.74
C LYS A 100 5.30 9.34 -16.61
N GLU A 101 4.58 9.67 -15.54
CA GLU A 101 5.06 10.51 -14.43
C GLU A 101 6.05 9.84 -13.46
N PRO A 102 6.09 8.50 -13.25
CA PRO A 102 7.01 7.90 -12.29
C PRO A 102 8.48 8.17 -12.62
N GLU A 103 8.86 8.09 -13.90
CA GLU A 103 10.24 8.32 -14.33
C GLU A 103 10.67 9.78 -14.18
N LEU A 104 9.75 10.73 -14.40
CA LEU A 104 10.01 12.17 -14.20
C LEU A 104 10.20 12.49 -12.72
N LEU A 105 9.33 11.97 -11.85
CA LEU A 105 9.48 12.15 -10.40
C LEU A 105 10.80 11.59 -9.91
N ALA A 106 11.16 10.37 -10.31
CA ALA A 106 12.43 9.76 -9.93
C ALA A 106 13.66 10.58 -10.36
N ALA A 107 13.59 11.34 -11.47
CA ALA A 107 14.65 12.25 -11.87
C ALA A 107 14.77 13.45 -10.91
N ASP A 108 13.65 14.00 -10.45
CA ASP A 108 13.61 15.11 -9.46
C ASP A 108 14.19 14.68 -8.10
N ILE A 109 13.99 13.41 -7.71
CA ILE A 109 14.56 12.82 -6.47
C ILE A 109 16.07 12.96 -6.37
N LEU A 110 16.77 12.91 -7.51
CA LEU A 110 18.23 13.00 -7.54
C LEU A 110 18.76 14.43 -7.33
N VAL A 111 17.89 15.43 -7.48
CA VAL A 111 18.28 16.86 -7.50
C VAL A 111 18.10 17.51 -6.13
N ASP A 112 17.08 17.13 -5.33
CA ASP A 112 16.78 17.75 -4.03
C ASP A 112 16.66 16.73 -2.89
N LYS A 113 17.75 16.58 -2.10
CA LYS A 113 17.81 15.66 -0.95
C LYS A 113 16.79 15.98 0.15
N HIS A 114 16.26 17.21 0.21
CA HIS A 114 15.25 17.58 1.20
C HIS A 114 13.83 17.11 0.80
N ARG A 115 13.62 16.71 -0.46
CA ARG A 115 12.33 16.19 -0.97
C ARG A 115 12.24 14.67 -1.08
N TRP A 116 13.34 13.98 -0.83
CA TRP A 116 13.49 12.52 -0.94
C TRP A 116 12.30 11.70 -0.43
N PHE A 117 11.77 11.98 0.77
CA PHE A 117 10.65 11.22 1.33
C PHE A 117 9.32 11.51 0.66
N LYS A 118 9.07 12.78 0.33
CA LYS A 118 7.88 13.19 -0.40
C LYS A 118 7.80 12.45 -1.72
N GLU A 119 8.86 12.57 -2.49
CA GLU A 119 8.89 12.02 -3.84
C GLU A 119 8.93 10.49 -3.82
N LYS A 120 9.55 9.84 -2.81
CA LYS A 120 9.44 8.37 -2.65
C LYS A 120 8.02 7.89 -2.37
N ILE A 121 7.26 8.59 -1.53
CA ILE A 121 5.87 8.23 -1.25
C ILE A 121 5.01 8.46 -2.50
N GLU A 122 5.22 9.58 -3.20
CA GLU A 122 4.53 9.89 -4.46
C GLU A 122 4.87 8.84 -5.53
N TYR A 123 6.15 8.51 -5.70
CA TYR A 123 6.63 7.47 -6.59
C TYR A 123 6.01 6.10 -6.26
N ALA A 124 6.04 5.69 -5.00
CA ALA A 124 5.45 4.43 -4.56
C ALA A 124 3.93 4.39 -4.80
N SER A 125 3.23 5.51 -4.57
CA SER A 125 1.80 5.63 -4.82
C SER A 125 1.47 5.50 -6.31
N LEU A 126 2.22 6.17 -7.19
CA LEU A 126 2.02 6.10 -8.64
C LEU A 126 2.35 4.71 -9.20
N ILE A 127 3.45 4.09 -8.76
CA ILE A 127 3.78 2.72 -9.16
C ILE A 127 2.71 1.74 -8.66
N SER A 128 2.15 1.95 -7.46
CA SER A 128 1.03 1.13 -6.97
C SER A 128 -0.19 1.27 -7.88
N ILE A 129 -0.57 2.50 -8.25
CA ILE A 129 -1.73 2.78 -9.12
C ILE A 129 -1.52 2.16 -10.50
N ASN A 130 -0.31 2.27 -11.06
CA ASN A 130 0.08 1.61 -12.31
C ASN A 130 0.04 0.07 -12.26
N LYS A 131 -0.08 -0.50 -11.04
CA LYS A 131 -0.26 -1.92 -10.80
C LYS A 131 -1.68 -2.27 -10.36
N GLY A 132 -2.61 -1.31 -10.40
CA GLY A 132 -4.00 -1.50 -10.01
C GLY A 132 -4.24 -1.49 -8.51
N MET A 133 -3.35 -0.88 -7.72
CA MET A 133 -3.45 -0.77 -6.27
C MET A 133 -3.38 0.70 -5.82
N ASP A 134 -4.29 1.11 -4.95
CA ASP A 134 -4.38 2.46 -4.39
C ASP A 134 -4.03 2.46 -2.90
N LEU A 135 -2.97 3.19 -2.55
CA LEU A 135 -2.50 3.39 -1.17
C LEU A 135 -3.16 4.59 -0.47
N GLY A 136 -3.93 5.40 -1.21
CA GLY A 136 -4.60 6.60 -0.72
C GLY A 136 -5.37 6.42 0.59
N PRO A 137 -6.14 5.32 0.79
CA PRO A 137 -6.83 5.11 2.06
C PRO A 137 -5.89 5.05 3.28
N THR A 138 -4.71 4.42 3.16
CA THR A 138 -3.72 4.42 4.27
C THR A 138 -3.13 5.80 4.50
N LEU A 139 -2.92 6.59 3.44
CA LEU A 139 -2.42 7.97 3.55
C LEU A 139 -3.46 8.91 4.20
N GLU A 140 -4.75 8.69 3.95
CA GLU A 140 -5.82 9.39 4.66
C GLU A 140 -5.85 9.03 6.14
N VAL A 141 -5.69 7.75 6.48
CA VAL A 141 -5.60 7.29 7.87
C VAL A 141 -4.45 7.97 8.60
N TYR A 142 -3.25 8.03 7.99
CA TYR A 142 -2.11 8.76 8.54
C TYR A 142 -2.47 10.20 8.89
N ASN A 143 -3.12 10.90 7.96
CA ASN A 143 -3.47 12.32 8.12
C ASN A 143 -4.51 12.54 9.22
N ARG A 144 -5.47 11.64 9.38
CA ARG A 144 -6.43 11.71 10.51
C ARG A 144 -5.73 11.46 11.84
N VAL A 145 -4.87 10.46 11.92
CA VAL A 145 -4.09 10.14 13.13
C VAL A 145 -3.13 11.27 13.50
N LEU A 146 -2.52 11.95 12.51
CA LEU A 146 -1.70 13.14 12.74
C LEU A 146 -2.52 14.29 13.31
N ALA A 147 -3.74 14.52 12.80
CA ALA A 147 -4.65 15.54 13.34
C ALA A 147 -5.07 15.22 14.79
N ASP A 148 -5.33 13.95 15.11
CA ASP A 148 -5.59 13.51 16.48
C ASP A 148 -4.39 13.80 17.41
N GLY A 149 -3.17 13.53 16.94
CA GLY A 149 -1.94 13.89 17.67
C GLY A 149 -1.79 15.40 17.91
N MET A 150 -2.46 16.23 17.11
CA MET A 150 -2.50 17.69 17.23
C MET A 150 -3.80 18.21 17.87
N SER A 151 -4.61 17.37 18.53
CA SER A 151 -5.95 17.75 18.98
C SER A 151 -6.00 19.02 19.84
N GLU A 152 -4.99 19.23 20.70
CA GLU A 152 -4.87 20.42 21.56
C GLU A 152 -4.69 21.73 20.78
N LYS A 153 -4.31 21.65 19.50
CA LYS A 153 -4.25 22.80 18.58
C LYS A 153 -5.61 23.15 17.98
N PHE A 154 -6.61 22.27 18.08
CA PHE A 154 -7.91 22.42 17.40
C PHE A 154 -9.09 22.57 18.36
N LYS A 155 -9.04 21.91 19.53
CA LYS A 155 -10.08 21.98 20.56
C LYS A 155 -10.35 23.43 20.96
N ASP A 156 -11.63 23.73 21.17
CA ASP A 156 -12.14 25.03 21.64
C ASP A 156 -11.75 26.24 20.77
N ARG A 157 -11.38 26.02 19.51
CA ARG A 157 -11.09 27.08 18.53
C ARG A 157 -12.26 27.31 17.59
N PHE A 158 -12.24 28.46 16.91
CA PHE A 158 -13.19 28.74 15.84
C PHE A 158 -12.83 27.92 14.58
N PRO A 159 -13.82 27.35 13.86
CA PRO A 159 -13.58 26.53 12.67
C PRO A 159 -12.67 27.19 11.63
N ASP A 160 -12.89 28.48 11.34
CA ASP A 160 -12.10 29.25 10.38
C ASP A 160 -10.60 29.25 10.75
N ALA A 161 -10.26 29.47 12.03
CA ALA A 161 -8.88 29.46 12.51
C ALA A 161 -8.25 28.05 12.51
N VAL A 162 -9.07 27.01 12.64
CA VAL A 162 -8.62 25.61 12.56
C VAL A 162 -8.27 25.26 11.12
N VAL A 163 -9.09 25.68 10.15
CA VAL A 163 -8.82 25.48 8.72
C VAL A 163 -7.55 26.20 8.31
N ASP A 164 -7.40 27.48 8.68
CA ASP A 164 -6.21 28.27 8.34
C ASP A 164 -4.93 27.62 8.89
N TYR A 165 -4.93 27.24 10.18
CA TYR A 165 -3.79 26.56 10.78
C TYR A 165 -3.48 25.22 10.09
N ALA A 166 -4.51 24.43 9.77
CA ALA A 166 -4.32 23.13 9.15
C ALA A 166 -3.73 23.25 7.74
N VAL A 167 -4.20 24.22 6.97
CA VAL A 167 -3.67 24.54 5.64
C VAL A 167 -2.24 25.07 5.73
N ASP A 168 -1.94 25.97 6.68
CA ASP A 168 -0.59 26.48 6.91
C ASP A 168 0.38 25.37 7.31
N PHE A 169 -0.05 24.43 8.14
CA PHE A 169 0.73 23.26 8.53
C PHE A 169 1.07 22.39 7.30
N LEU A 170 0.08 22.06 6.47
CA LEU A 170 0.28 21.22 5.27
C LEU A 170 1.16 21.94 4.22
N ASN A 171 0.98 23.25 4.05
CA ASN A 171 1.85 24.10 3.23
C ASN A 171 3.29 24.08 3.75
N GLY A 172 3.48 24.26 5.07
CA GLY A 172 4.79 24.23 5.73
C GLY A 172 5.48 22.86 5.68
N ALA A 173 4.69 21.79 5.65
CA ALA A 173 5.16 20.42 5.43
C ALA A 173 5.54 20.12 3.97
N GLY A 174 5.25 21.05 3.04
CA GLY A 174 5.51 20.87 1.62
C GLY A 174 4.60 19.86 0.94
N VAL A 175 3.40 19.61 1.48
CA VAL A 175 2.42 18.65 0.92
C VAL A 175 1.99 19.10 -0.47
N CYS A 176 1.29 20.24 -0.53
CA CYS A 176 0.97 20.95 -1.75
C CYS A 176 0.61 22.40 -1.41
N HIS A 177 0.64 23.29 -2.40
CA HIS A 177 0.17 24.64 -2.17
C HIS A 177 -1.36 24.64 -2.09
N MET A 178 -1.87 24.85 -0.88
CA MET A 178 -3.28 24.92 -0.54
C MET A 178 -3.67 26.37 -0.20
N THR A 179 -4.82 26.82 -0.71
CA THR A 179 -5.40 28.13 -0.40
C THR A 179 -6.85 27.98 0.01
N VAL A 180 -7.24 28.58 1.13
CA VAL A 180 -8.63 28.67 1.57
C VAL A 180 -9.34 29.74 0.73
N ILE A 181 -10.39 29.34 0.01
CA ILE A 181 -11.20 30.24 -0.84
C ILE A 181 -12.44 30.74 -0.10
N SER A 182 -13.03 29.89 0.74
CA SER A 182 -14.19 30.20 1.57
C SER A 182 -14.19 29.29 2.80
N ASN A 183 -14.71 29.78 3.93
CA ASN A 183 -14.96 28.97 5.13
C ASN A 183 -16.42 28.51 5.25
N LYS A 184 -17.32 28.98 4.38
CA LYS A 184 -18.77 28.68 4.45
C LYS A 184 -19.37 28.49 3.04
N PRO A 185 -19.40 27.26 2.51
CA PRO A 185 -18.74 26.05 3.01
C PRO A 185 -17.21 26.15 2.88
N VAL A 186 -16.49 25.39 3.70
CA VAL A 186 -15.02 25.30 3.62
C VAL A 186 -14.65 24.83 2.21
N THR A 187 -13.91 25.66 1.49
CA THR A 187 -13.55 25.47 0.09
C THR A 187 -12.05 25.71 -0.06
N ILE A 188 -11.31 24.67 -0.44
CA ILE A 188 -9.85 24.71 -0.53
C ILE A 188 -9.46 24.50 -2.00
N ARG A 189 -8.56 25.33 -2.49
CA ARG A 189 -7.94 25.20 -3.80
C ARG A 189 -6.53 24.65 -3.65
N VAL A 190 -6.20 23.68 -4.48
CA VAL A 190 -4.90 23.00 -4.50
C VAL A 190 -4.25 23.22 -5.87
N SER A 191 -2.94 23.51 -5.90
CA SER A 191 -2.19 23.63 -7.16
C SER A 191 -2.10 22.28 -7.90
N LYS A 192 -2.34 22.29 -9.23
CA LYS A 192 -2.30 21.08 -10.07
C LYS A 192 -0.87 20.53 -10.24
N GLU A 193 0.16 21.35 -10.07
CA GLU A 193 1.57 20.90 -10.02
C GLU A 193 1.84 19.86 -8.92
N CYS A 194 1.00 19.81 -7.89
CA CYS A 194 1.08 18.82 -6.81
C CYS A 194 0.06 17.68 -6.95
N VAL A 195 -0.77 17.72 -8.00
CA VAL A 195 -1.75 16.69 -8.35
C VAL A 195 -1.25 16.06 -9.65
N THR A 196 -0.27 15.16 -9.51
CA THR A 196 0.17 14.26 -10.59
C THR A 196 -1.05 13.63 -11.24
N SER A 197 -1.08 13.65 -12.56
CA SER A 197 -2.23 13.48 -13.45
C SER A 197 -3.40 12.59 -12.96
N VAL A 198 -4.61 13.17 -13.01
CA VAL A 198 -5.98 12.56 -13.01
C VAL A 198 -6.37 11.61 -11.87
N HIS A 199 -5.43 10.98 -11.15
CA HIS A 199 -5.72 10.05 -10.07
C HIS A 199 -5.72 10.77 -8.72
N LEU A 200 -6.94 10.97 -8.21
CA LEU A 200 -7.32 11.84 -7.10
C LEU A 200 -6.83 11.43 -5.70
N LYS A 201 -5.79 10.61 -5.58
CA LYS A 201 -5.39 9.99 -4.30
C LYS A 201 -3.88 9.92 -4.12
N CYS A 202 -3.18 10.98 -4.52
CA CYS A 202 -1.80 11.22 -4.13
C CYS A 202 -1.73 11.78 -2.68
N PRO A 203 -0.56 11.73 -2.03
CA PRO A 203 -0.36 12.29 -0.68
C PRO A 203 -0.91 13.71 -0.51
N SER A 204 -0.83 14.53 -1.57
CA SER A 204 -1.32 15.90 -1.63
C SER A 204 -2.84 16.01 -1.43
N VAL A 205 -3.62 15.13 -2.04
CA VAL A 205 -5.08 15.13 -1.90
C VAL A 205 -5.49 14.45 -0.60
N CYS A 206 -4.79 13.39 -0.20
CA CYS A 206 -5.02 12.72 1.08
C CYS A 206 -4.78 13.66 2.27
N GLY A 207 -3.96 14.71 2.13
CA GLY A 207 -3.78 15.78 3.12
C GLY A 207 -5.09 16.48 3.52
N LEU A 208 -6.12 16.51 2.66
CA LEU A 208 -7.41 17.11 3.01
C LEU A 208 -8.13 16.35 4.14
N SER A 209 -7.83 15.07 4.35
CA SER A 209 -8.37 14.31 5.48
C SER A 209 -7.85 14.80 6.83
N PHE A 210 -6.66 15.42 6.88
CA PHE A 210 -6.15 16.13 8.07
C PHE A 210 -7.04 17.34 8.39
N VAL A 211 -7.43 18.13 7.37
CA VAL A 211 -8.35 19.26 7.53
C VAL A 211 -9.73 18.80 7.99
N CYS A 212 -10.28 17.73 7.38
CA CYS A 212 -11.55 17.14 7.81
C CYS A 212 -11.51 16.71 9.28
N ARG A 213 -10.43 16.05 9.71
CA ARG A 213 -10.30 15.60 11.09
C ARG A 213 -10.08 16.75 12.07
N ALA A 214 -9.30 17.77 11.71
CA ALA A 214 -9.12 18.96 12.52
C ALA A 214 -10.46 19.69 12.76
N LEU A 215 -11.28 19.84 11.71
CA LEU A 215 -12.63 20.38 11.82
C LEU A 215 -13.53 19.52 12.70
N GLU A 216 -13.49 18.20 12.55
CA GLU A 216 -14.25 17.26 13.39
C GLU A 216 -13.89 17.35 14.87
N ILE A 217 -12.60 17.47 15.20
CA ILE A 217 -12.14 17.69 16.60
C ILE A 217 -12.66 19.01 17.15
N CYS A 218 -12.73 20.04 16.32
CA CYS A 218 -13.20 21.38 16.70
C CYS A 218 -14.73 21.45 16.87
N THR A 219 -15.50 20.83 15.97
CA THR A 219 -16.96 20.97 15.93
C THR A 219 -17.71 19.81 16.57
N GLY A 220 -17.06 18.67 16.78
CA GLY A 220 -17.70 17.40 17.14
C GLY A 220 -18.54 16.79 16.02
N ILE A 221 -18.40 17.28 14.78
CA ILE A 221 -19.19 16.82 13.63
C ILE A 221 -18.24 16.27 12.55
N PRO A 222 -18.47 15.04 12.05
CA PRO A 222 -17.67 14.47 10.97
C PRO A 222 -17.76 15.30 9.68
N HIS A 223 -16.65 15.40 8.95
CA HIS A 223 -16.57 16.11 7.67
C HIS A 223 -16.08 15.20 6.55
N ALA A 224 -16.52 15.47 5.32
CA ALA A 224 -16.10 14.78 4.11
C ALA A 224 -15.72 15.78 3.01
N VAL A 225 -14.79 15.37 2.16
CA VAL A 225 -14.35 16.12 0.97
C VAL A 225 -15.29 15.78 -0.20
N SER A 226 -15.76 16.79 -0.92
CA SER A 226 -16.53 16.60 -2.15
C SER A 226 -15.67 16.03 -3.28
N PRO A 227 -16.28 15.47 -4.35
CA PRO A 227 -15.58 15.24 -5.60
C PRO A 227 -14.84 16.51 -6.06
N PRO A 228 -13.67 16.36 -6.71
CA PRO A 228 -12.87 17.48 -7.19
C PRO A 228 -13.61 18.29 -8.25
N MET A 229 -13.36 19.59 -8.28
CA MET A 229 -13.70 20.47 -9.40
C MET A 229 -12.42 20.94 -10.08
N PHE A 230 -12.19 20.48 -11.31
CA PHE A 230 -11.00 20.82 -12.08
C PHE A 230 -11.15 22.17 -12.78
N ASP A 231 -10.16 23.03 -12.62
CA ASP A 231 -9.98 24.24 -13.43
C ASP A 231 -8.71 24.08 -14.26
N ASP A 232 -8.88 23.63 -15.50
CA ASP A 232 -7.78 23.40 -16.44
C ASP A 232 -7.11 24.70 -16.90
N ILE A 233 -7.80 25.84 -16.80
CA ILE A 233 -7.26 27.14 -17.19
C ILE A 233 -6.34 27.66 -16.08
N ALA A 234 -6.77 27.55 -14.83
CA ALA A 234 -6.01 28.00 -13.68
C ALA A 234 -4.96 26.98 -13.18
N PHE A 235 -4.90 25.77 -13.76
CA PHE A 235 -4.09 24.66 -13.25
C PHE A 235 -4.30 24.44 -11.74
N THR A 236 -5.57 24.38 -11.32
CA THR A 236 -5.92 24.09 -9.92
C THR A 236 -7.07 23.11 -9.80
N VAL A 237 -7.16 22.47 -8.63
CA VAL A 237 -8.28 21.61 -8.25
C VAL A 237 -8.93 22.20 -7.01
N THR A 238 -10.25 22.37 -7.05
CA THR A 238 -11.03 22.91 -5.93
C THR A 238 -11.82 21.79 -5.25
N TYR A 239 -11.78 21.79 -3.92
CA TYR A 239 -12.48 20.84 -3.06
C TYR A 239 -13.39 21.58 -2.09
N VAL A 240 -14.55 21.01 -1.81
CA VAL A 240 -15.49 21.53 -0.80
C VAL A 240 -15.59 20.54 0.35
N ILE A 241 -15.33 20.98 1.57
CA ILE A 241 -15.45 20.17 2.78
C ILE A 241 -16.83 20.45 3.42
N LYS A 242 -17.59 19.39 3.69
CA LYS A 242 -18.96 19.48 4.22
C LYS A 242 -19.17 18.54 5.41
N PRO A 243 -20.02 18.91 6.39
CA PRO A 243 -20.47 18.00 7.43
C PRO A 243 -21.14 16.74 6.84
N CYS A 244 -20.93 15.58 7.46
CA CYS A 244 -21.63 14.32 7.11
C CYS A 244 -22.16 13.60 8.36
N SER A 245 -23.15 12.71 8.16
CA SER A 245 -23.89 12.02 9.22
C SER A 245 -23.31 10.66 9.62
N LYS A 246 -22.00 10.47 9.49
CA LYS A 246 -21.35 9.18 9.80
C LYS A 246 -21.34 8.93 11.30
N ASN A 247 -21.71 7.72 11.74
CA ASN A 247 -21.37 7.29 13.10
C ASN A 247 -19.88 6.94 13.13
N THR A 248 -19.08 7.79 13.76
CA THR A 248 -17.63 7.62 13.82
C THR A 248 -17.18 6.82 15.04
N GLU A 249 -18.03 6.48 16.01
CA GLU A 249 -17.59 5.86 17.27
C GLU A 249 -16.79 4.55 17.08
N SER A 250 -17.25 3.67 16.18
CA SER A 250 -16.56 2.40 15.92
C SER A 250 -15.25 2.60 15.13
N TYR A 251 -15.26 3.54 14.19
CA TYR A 251 -14.12 3.90 13.37
C TYR A 251 -13.04 4.63 14.19
N GLU A 252 -13.44 5.55 15.06
CA GLU A 252 -12.59 6.26 16.02
C GLU A 252 -12.04 5.33 17.08
N LYS A 253 -12.82 4.35 17.54
CA LYS A 253 -12.28 3.33 18.44
C LYS A 253 -11.16 2.55 17.78
N LEU A 254 -11.24 2.23 16.48
CA LEU A 254 -10.14 1.59 15.76
C LEU A 254 -8.95 2.51 15.52
N LEU A 255 -9.19 3.78 15.19
CA LEU A 255 -8.14 4.77 15.02
C LEU A 255 -7.52 5.22 16.34
N SER A 256 -8.21 5.04 17.47
CA SER A 256 -7.68 5.37 18.78
C SER A 256 -6.43 4.54 18.99
N ASP A 257 -5.30 5.23 18.98
CA ASP A 257 -4.05 5.05 19.70
C ASP A 257 -3.67 3.67 20.29
N GLU A 258 -4.60 2.92 20.90
CA GLU A 258 -4.36 1.57 21.44
C GLU A 258 -4.85 0.44 20.52
N ASN A 259 -5.78 0.68 19.58
CA ASN A 259 -6.47 -0.36 18.81
C ASN A 259 -5.96 -0.53 17.37
N LEU A 260 -5.41 0.53 16.74
CA LEU A 260 -4.93 0.45 15.35
C LEU A 260 -3.81 -0.59 15.19
N LEU A 261 -3.12 -0.96 16.28
CA LEU A 261 -1.92 -1.81 16.28
C LEU A 261 -1.98 -2.97 17.29
N ASN A 262 -3.05 -3.08 18.10
CA ASN A 262 -3.28 -4.23 18.98
C ASN A 262 -4.26 -5.20 18.32
N MET A 263 -3.80 -5.83 17.25
CA MET A 263 -4.58 -6.79 16.48
C MET A 263 -4.52 -8.18 17.11
N ASN A 264 -5.60 -8.60 17.78
CA ASN A 264 -5.66 -9.89 18.49
C ASN A 264 -6.26 -11.04 17.66
N GLY A 265 -6.45 -10.88 16.35
CA GLY A 265 -7.11 -11.87 15.50
C GLY A 265 -6.22 -12.61 14.50
N ILE A 266 -6.73 -13.73 13.99
CA ILE A 266 -6.13 -14.50 12.90
C ILE A 266 -6.70 -13.94 11.60
N ALA A 267 -5.93 -13.13 10.88
CA ALA A 267 -6.37 -12.61 9.60
C ALA A 267 -6.44 -13.72 8.54
N ALA A 268 -7.43 -13.63 7.64
CA ALA A 268 -7.66 -14.59 6.56
C ALA A 268 -6.62 -14.42 5.44
N GLY A 269 -5.97 -15.53 5.07
CA GLY A 269 -4.88 -15.59 4.08
C GLY A 269 -5.24 -14.91 2.77
N PHE A 270 -4.44 -13.92 2.34
CA PHE A 270 -4.56 -13.34 1.01
C PHE A 270 -3.19 -13.07 0.36
N CYS A 271 -3.21 -12.98 -0.97
CA CYS A 271 -2.09 -12.56 -1.82
C CYS A 271 -2.63 -11.63 -2.91
N ILE A 272 -2.09 -10.42 -3.01
CA ILE A 272 -2.33 -9.50 -4.13
C ILE A 272 -1.19 -9.68 -5.13
N ILE A 273 -1.53 -10.01 -6.37
CA ILE A 273 -0.58 -10.27 -7.45
C ILE A 273 -1.07 -9.66 -8.75
N THR A 274 -0.16 -9.13 -9.58
CA THR A 274 -0.53 -8.68 -10.93
C THR A 274 -0.64 -9.82 -11.92
N ASP A 275 -1.47 -9.69 -12.94
CA ASP A 275 -1.39 -10.53 -14.14
C ASP A 275 -0.32 -10.02 -15.13
N VAL A 276 -0.18 -10.73 -16.26
CA VAL A 276 0.67 -10.35 -17.41
C VAL A 276 0.37 -8.96 -17.99
N ASN A 277 -0.84 -8.44 -17.81
CA ASN A 277 -1.26 -7.12 -18.26
C ASN A 277 -1.04 -6.05 -17.18
N GLY A 278 -0.53 -6.43 -16.01
CA GLY A 278 -0.27 -5.55 -14.89
C GLY A 278 -1.47 -5.28 -13.98
N ARG A 279 -2.62 -5.93 -14.18
CA ARG A 279 -3.81 -5.78 -13.33
C ARG A 279 -3.64 -6.54 -12.03
N ALA A 280 -3.87 -5.89 -10.89
CA ALA A 280 -3.85 -6.55 -9.58
C ALA A 280 -5.08 -7.44 -9.37
N HIS A 281 -4.83 -8.64 -8.85
CA HIS A 281 -5.81 -9.65 -8.47
C HIS A 281 -5.58 -10.03 -7.01
N MET A 282 -6.66 -10.29 -6.27
CA MET A 282 -6.57 -10.85 -4.92
C MET A 282 -6.86 -12.36 -4.94
N ILE A 283 -5.93 -13.16 -4.41
CA ILE A 283 -6.04 -14.61 -4.23
C ILE A 283 -6.23 -14.91 -2.73
N GLU A 284 -7.32 -15.60 -2.40
CA GLU A 284 -7.60 -16.06 -1.02
C GLU A 284 -7.30 -17.54 -0.81
N ASN A 285 -7.23 -18.30 -1.91
CA ASN A 285 -7.01 -19.73 -1.80
C ASN A 285 -5.55 -20.02 -1.41
N ASP A 286 -5.36 -20.56 -0.21
CA ASP A 286 -4.03 -20.92 0.32
C ASP A 286 -3.19 -21.77 -0.65
N LEU A 287 -3.81 -22.70 -1.38
CA LEU A 287 -3.09 -23.53 -2.34
C LEU A 287 -2.64 -22.73 -3.57
N GLN A 288 -3.51 -21.86 -4.12
CA GLN A 288 -3.13 -20.95 -5.21
C GLN A 288 -1.98 -20.02 -4.79
N THR A 289 -2.05 -19.45 -3.59
CA THR A 289 -0.98 -18.61 -3.04
C THR A 289 0.34 -19.38 -2.93
N ARG A 290 0.30 -20.62 -2.42
CA ARG A 290 1.51 -21.47 -2.35
C ARG A 290 2.05 -21.89 -3.72
N ILE A 291 1.18 -22.12 -4.71
CA ILE A 291 1.60 -22.39 -6.09
C ILE A 291 2.37 -21.18 -6.64
N VAL A 292 1.78 -19.98 -6.55
CA VAL A 292 2.42 -18.73 -6.99
C VAL A 292 3.76 -18.52 -6.30
N GLN A 293 3.83 -18.68 -4.97
CA GLN A 293 5.08 -18.55 -4.22
C GLN A 293 6.17 -19.54 -4.66
N SER A 294 5.80 -20.77 -5.01
CA SER A 294 6.76 -21.77 -5.47
C SER A 294 7.28 -21.40 -6.86
N LEU A 295 6.39 -20.97 -7.74
CA LEU A 295 6.71 -20.51 -9.09
C LEU A 295 7.49 -19.19 -9.13
N ASP A 296 7.34 -18.34 -8.11
CA ASP A 296 8.12 -17.10 -7.93
C ASP A 296 9.59 -17.37 -7.60
N ARG A 297 9.91 -18.54 -7.03
CA ARG A 297 11.30 -18.96 -6.77
C ARG A 297 11.97 -19.53 -8.01
N HIS A 298 11.26 -20.39 -8.73
CA HIS A 298 11.74 -20.97 -9.98
C HIS A 298 10.60 -21.62 -10.77
N PRO A 299 10.72 -21.71 -12.11
CA PRO A 299 9.79 -22.47 -12.93
C PRO A 299 9.70 -23.94 -12.49
N CYS A 300 8.50 -24.49 -12.48
CA CYS A 300 8.23 -25.86 -12.02
C CYS A 300 7.33 -26.64 -12.98
N THR A 301 7.47 -27.96 -12.98
CA THR A 301 6.47 -28.85 -13.60
C THR A 301 5.33 -29.15 -12.61
N LEU A 302 4.17 -29.59 -13.12
CA LEU A 302 3.05 -30.02 -12.28
C LEU A 302 3.47 -31.07 -11.22
N LYS A 303 4.33 -32.01 -11.62
CA LYS A 303 4.83 -33.07 -10.72
C LYS A 303 5.71 -32.50 -9.60
N MET A 304 6.58 -31.54 -9.93
CA MET A 304 7.41 -30.87 -8.93
C MET A 304 6.55 -30.10 -7.93
N LEU A 305 5.58 -29.32 -8.42
CA LEU A 305 4.65 -28.57 -7.56
C LEU A 305 3.82 -29.50 -6.66
N ALA A 306 3.27 -30.59 -7.21
CA ALA A 306 2.49 -31.54 -6.41
C ALA A 306 3.33 -32.15 -5.28
N ASN A 307 4.59 -32.48 -5.57
CA ASN A 307 5.54 -33.01 -4.59
C ASN A 307 5.93 -31.96 -3.53
N GLU A 308 6.26 -30.74 -3.93
CA GLU A 308 6.63 -29.65 -3.01
C GLU A 308 5.46 -29.25 -2.11
N LEU A 309 4.24 -29.20 -2.67
CA LEU A 309 3.07 -28.69 -1.97
C LEU A 309 2.35 -29.73 -1.11
N GLY A 310 2.63 -31.02 -1.33
CA GLY A 310 2.02 -32.14 -0.60
C GLY A 310 0.56 -32.40 -0.98
N GLY A 311 0.15 -32.04 -2.20
CA GLY A 311 -1.23 -32.13 -2.69
C GLY A 311 -1.40 -33.13 -3.83
N SER A 312 -2.65 -33.50 -4.13
CA SER A 312 -2.94 -34.33 -5.31
C SER A 312 -2.65 -33.56 -6.60
N ALA A 313 -2.05 -34.23 -7.59
CA ALA A 313 -1.71 -33.58 -8.87
C ALA A 313 -2.95 -33.00 -9.59
N SER A 314 -4.13 -33.61 -9.44
CA SER A 314 -5.38 -33.10 -10.02
C SER A 314 -5.84 -31.80 -9.35
N THR A 315 -5.74 -31.71 -8.02
CA THR A 315 -6.07 -30.48 -7.28
C THR A 315 -5.11 -29.35 -7.64
N VAL A 316 -3.81 -29.63 -7.70
CA VAL A 316 -2.80 -28.65 -8.12
C VAL A 316 -3.05 -28.19 -9.55
N PHE A 317 -3.29 -29.12 -10.47
CA PHE A 317 -3.60 -28.80 -11.86
C PHE A 317 -4.83 -27.90 -12.01
N SER A 318 -5.94 -28.22 -11.32
CA SER A 318 -7.16 -27.40 -11.38
C SER A 318 -6.92 -25.97 -10.90
N ASN A 319 -6.11 -25.77 -9.85
CA ASN A 319 -5.76 -24.44 -9.36
C ASN A 319 -4.81 -23.71 -10.31
N MET A 320 -3.86 -24.42 -10.93
CA MET A 320 -2.97 -23.85 -11.95
C MET A 320 -3.74 -23.40 -13.18
N THR A 321 -4.71 -24.18 -13.68
CA THR A 321 -5.55 -23.77 -14.82
C THR A 321 -6.30 -22.47 -14.52
N LYS A 322 -6.79 -22.29 -13.29
CA LYS A 322 -7.42 -21.02 -12.87
C LYS A 322 -6.41 -19.87 -12.90
N LEU A 323 -5.23 -20.05 -12.30
CA LEU A 323 -4.18 -19.03 -12.29
C LEU A 323 -3.68 -18.68 -13.71
N GLU A 324 -3.58 -19.67 -14.59
CA GLU A 324 -3.21 -19.48 -16.01
C GLU A 324 -4.30 -18.70 -16.74
N SER A 325 -5.58 -19.00 -16.49
CA SER A 325 -6.71 -18.25 -17.06
C SER A 325 -6.80 -16.80 -16.56
N MET A 326 -6.29 -16.53 -15.36
CA MET A 326 -6.14 -15.19 -14.81
C MET A 326 -4.91 -14.46 -15.35
N GLY A 327 -4.05 -15.13 -16.13
CA GLY A 327 -2.80 -14.55 -16.61
C GLY A 327 -1.76 -14.32 -15.51
N ILE A 328 -1.89 -14.99 -14.36
CA ILE A 328 -0.96 -14.88 -13.23
C ILE A 328 0.25 -15.80 -13.44
N ILE A 329 0.02 -16.98 -14.00
CA ILE A 329 1.07 -17.92 -14.37
C ILE A 329 1.05 -18.15 -15.88
N CYS A 330 2.21 -18.45 -16.46
CA CYS A 330 2.32 -18.84 -17.85
C CYS A 330 2.90 -20.24 -17.99
N THR A 331 2.65 -20.84 -19.15
CA THR A 331 3.18 -22.15 -19.52
C THR A 331 3.80 -22.03 -20.91
N ASP A 332 5.08 -22.39 -21.05
CA ASP A 332 5.66 -22.55 -22.38
C ASP A 332 5.28 -23.93 -22.94
N ARG A 333 4.34 -23.93 -23.89
CA ARG A 333 3.86 -25.14 -24.58
C ARG A 333 4.60 -25.42 -25.89
N THR A 334 5.58 -24.59 -26.25
CA THR A 334 6.31 -24.70 -27.52
C THR A 334 7.44 -25.71 -27.45
N LEU A 335 7.92 -26.04 -26.24
CA LEU A 335 8.99 -27.01 -26.02
C LEU A 335 8.44 -28.44 -25.87
N PRO A 336 8.96 -29.44 -26.61
CA PRO A 336 8.57 -30.83 -26.43
C PRO A 336 9.08 -31.34 -25.07
N GLY A 337 8.17 -31.81 -24.21
CA GLY A 337 8.52 -32.32 -22.88
C GLY A 337 7.44 -32.04 -21.82
N PRO A 338 7.78 -32.16 -20.53
CA PRO A 338 6.87 -31.74 -19.46
C PRO A 338 6.69 -30.23 -19.48
N ASN A 339 5.43 -29.77 -19.42
CA ASN A 339 5.10 -28.35 -19.33
C ASN A 339 5.75 -27.73 -18.08
N TYR A 340 6.56 -26.70 -18.28
CA TYR A 340 7.07 -25.84 -17.21
C TYR A 340 6.16 -24.63 -17.07
N TYR A 341 5.81 -24.35 -15.83
CA TYR A 341 5.00 -23.22 -15.43
C TYR A 341 5.89 -22.20 -14.73
N GLU A 342 5.61 -20.93 -14.92
CA GLU A 342 6.31 -19.81 -14.30
C GLU A 342 5.34 -18.77 -13.78
N ASN A 343 5.75 -18.04 -12.73
CA ASN A 343 5.00 -16.88 -12.27
C ASN A 343 5.25 -15.72 -13.25
N CYS A 344 4.19 -15.22 -13.87
CA CYS A 344 4.25 -14.07 -14.77
C CYS A 344 3.84 -12.77 -14.09
N GLY A 345 3.29 -12.88 -12.87
CA GLY A 345 2.83 -11.77 -12.07
C GLY A 345 3.86 -11.24 -11.09
N LEU A 346 3.65 -10.00 -10.61
CA LEU A 346 4.35 -9.45 -9.46
C LEU A 346 3.48 -9.65 -8.22
N ILE A 347 3.97 -10.39 -7.22
CA ILE A 347 3.37 -10.38 -5.88
C ILE A 347 3.57 -8.97 -5.30
N ILE A 348 2.47 -8.24 -5.12
CA ILE A 348 2.49 -6.88 -4.56
C ILE A 348 2.47 -6.98 -3.04
N LEU A 349 1.44 -7.62 -2.48
CA LEU A 349 1.25 -7.73 -1.04
C LEU A 349 0.85 -9.15 -0.71
N GLN A 350 1.30 -9.63 0.44
CA GLN A 350 0.90 -10.93 0.92
C GLN A 350 0.71 -10.91 2.42
N GLN A 351 -0.29 -11.61 2.91
CA GLN A 351 -0.38 -11.80 4.34
C GLN A 351 0.73 -12.74 4.84
N THR A 352 1.40 -12.32 5.90
CA THR A 352 2.30 -13.13 6.71
C THR A 352 1.52 -13.82 7.83
N LYS A 353 1.95 -15.03 8.20
CA LYS A 353 1.40 -15.74 9.37
C LYS A 353 1.95 -15.22 10.70
N VAL A 354 2.86 -14.25 10.67
CA VAL A 354 3.58 -13.77 11.84
C VAL A 354 2.74 -12.70 12.53
N ARG A 355 2.32 -12.97 13.77
CA ARG A 355 1.69 -11.97 14.63
C ARG A 355 2.76 -10.99 15.11
N VAL A 356 2.64 -9.72 14.74
CA VAL A 356 3.45 -8.66 15.35
C VAL A 356 2.67 -8.11 16.55
N ASN A 357 2.83 -8.77 17.70
CA ASN A 357 2.28 -8.28 18.96
C ASN A 357 3.20 -7.15 19.47
N ASN A 358 2.61 -5.98 19.76
CA ASN A 358 3.22 -4.74 20.27
C ASN A 358 3.96 -3.87 19.24
N ASN A 359 3.21 -2.97 18.59
CA ASN A 359 3.81 -1.81 17.92
C ASN A 359 3.55 -0.52 18.71
N LYS A 360 4.33 -0.31 19.80
CA LYS A 360 4.44 1.03 20.44
C LYS A 360 4.99 2.09 19.47
N ASN A 361 5.59 1.66 18.36
CA ASN A 361 6.39 2.48 17.46
C ASN A 361 5.58 3.39 16.52
N ALA A 362 4.29 3.14 16.23
CA ALA A 362 3.58 4.01 15.27
C ALA A 362 3.23 5.40 15.86
N LYS A 363 2.93 5.50 17.16
CA LYS A 363 2.80 6.82 17.81
C LYS A 363 4.10 7.60 17.78
N GLU A 364 5.21 6.93 18.07
CA GLU A 364 6.55 7.51 17.98
C GLU A 364 6.85 7.97 16.54
N SER A 365 6.28 7.28 15.55
CA SER A 365 6.43 7.65 14.15
C SER A 365 5.77 8.99 13.81
N ILE A 366 4.65 9.35 14.44
CA ILE A 366 3.94 10.62 14.21
C ILE A 366 4.34 11.75 15.14
N ALA A 367 4.91 11.44 16.30
CA ALA A 367 5.23 12.43 17.34
C ALA A 367 6.12 13.58 16.82
N ALA A 368 7.09 13.30 15.95
CA ALA A 368 7.96 14.33 15.38
C ALA A 368 7.18 15.29 14.46
N ALA A 369 6.27 14.76 13.62
CA ALA A 369 5.47 15.55 12.69
C ALA A 369 4.42 16.42 13.40
N VAL A 370 3.91 15.99 14.55
CA VAL A 370 3.01 16.79 15.41
C VAL A 370 3.64 18.12 15.83
N THR A 371 4.97 18.14 16.01
CA THR A 371 5.71 19.34 16.46
C THR A 371 6.45 20.07 15.34
N ASP A 372 6.79 19.39 14.25
CA ASP A 372 7.62 19.92 13.16
C ASP A 372 7.07 19.47 11.80
N PRO A 373 6.45 20.37 11.00
CA PRO A 373 5.94 20.06 9.68
C PRO A 373 6.97 19.45 8.73
N SER A 374 8.27 19.76 8.89
CA SER A 374 9.33 19.20 8.02
C SER A 374 9.49 17.69 8.17
N GLN A 375 8.98 17.11 9.26
CA GLN A 375 8.99 15.67 9.53
C GLN A 375 7.77 14.94 8.96
N TYR A 376 6.86 15.63 8.27
CA TYR A 376 5.59 15.05 7.78
C TYR A 376 5.81 13.83 6.87
N PHE A 377 6.61 13.94 5.81
CA PHE A 377 6.79 12.82 4.86
C PHE A 377 7.65 11.69 5.44
N VAL A 378 8.60 12.06 6.30
CA VAL A 378 9.39 11.11 7.10
C VAL A 378 8.44 10.25 7.93
N SER A 379 7.58 10.91 8.71
CA SER A 379 6.58 10.27 9.55
C SER A 379 5.58 9.41 8.76
N MET A 380 5.05 9.93 7.65
CA MET A 380 4.14 9.22 6.76
C MET A 380 4.75 7.92 6.22
N PHE A 381 6.02 7.97 5.79
CA PHE A 381 6.73 6.80 5.29
C PHE A 381 6.86 5.72 6.38
N LYS A 382 7.24 6.12 7.61
CA LYS A 382 7.29 5.19 8.76
C LYS A 382 5.92 4.60 9.06
N PHE A 383 4.89 5.43 9.11
CA PHE A 383 3.54 5.02 9.43
C PHE A 383 3.04 3.95 8.46
N LEU A 384 3.23 4.16 7.14
CA LEU A 384 2.83 3.22 6.10
C LEU A 384 3.43 1.82 6.33
N LEU A 385 4.75 1.74 6.54
CA LEU A 385 5.44 0.47 6.78
C LEU A 385 4.97 -0.21 8.07
N LEU A 386 4.83 0.57 9.16
CA LEU A 386 4.41 0.05 10.46
C LEU A 386 2.96 -0.42 10.47
N VAL A 387 2.05 0.24 9.75
CA VAL A 387 0.65 -0.17 9.63
C VAL A 387 0.54 -1.48 8.87
N PHE A 388 1.22 -1.61 7.72
CA PHE A 388 1.20 -2.86 6.96
C PHE A 388 1.79 -4.01 7.74
N GLU A 389 2.90 -3.80 8.42
CA GLU A 389 3.47 -4.83 9.28
C GLU A 389 2.56 -5.21 10.45
N SER A 390 1.97 -4.23 11.15
CA SER A 390 1.05 -4.51 12.26
C SER A 390 -0.19 -5.24 11.80
N ALA A 391 -0.57 -5.02 10.54
CA ALA A 391 -1.60 -5.76 9.86
C ALA A 391 -1.16 -7.15 9.38
N GLY A 392 0.12 -7.48 9.52
CA GLY A 392 0.70 -8.74 9.05
C GLY A 392 0.84 -8.80 7.54
N ILE A 393 0.99 -7.66 6.85
CA ILE A 393 1.16 -7.56 5.40
C ILE A 393 2.66 -7.47 5.07
N ASP A 394 3.15 -8.44 4.29
CA ASP A 394 4.47 -8.41 3.67
C ASP A 394 4.47 -7.44 2.49
N THR A 395 5.41 -6.51 2.51
CA THR A 395 5.64 -5.54 1.43
C THR A 395 6.97 -5.78 0.71
N GLY A 396 7.78 -6.76 1.13
CA GLY A 396 9.16 -6.95 0.66
C GLY A 396 9.26 -7.10 -0.86
N LYS A 397 8.39 -7.94 -1.47
CA LYS A 397 8.37 -8.13 -2.93
C LYS A 397 8.04 -6.84 -3.69
N PHE A 398 7.08 -6.06 -3.19
CA PHE A 398 6.78 -4.75 -3.77
C PHE A 398 7.90 -3.74 -3.57
N GLN A 399 8.55 -3.73 -2.40
CA GLN A 399 9.71 -2.87 -2.15
C GLN A 399 10.88 -3.20 -3.08
N ASN A 400 11.18 -4.49 -3.27
CA ASN A 400 12.18 -4.95 -4.25
C ASN A 400 11.86 -4.45 -5.66
N TYR A 401 10.59 -4.56 -6.07
CA TYR A 401 10.14 -4.03 -7.35
C TYR A 401 10.27 -2.50 -7.46
N LEU A 402 9.88 -1.76 -6.42
CA LEU A 402 10.07 -0.31 -6.34
C LEU A 402 11.54 0.06 -6.47
N GLY A 403 12.45 -0.67 -5.82
CA GLY A 403 13.89 -0.46 -5.94
C GLY A 403 14.41 -0.63 -7.37
N LYS A 404 14.00 -1.72 -8.04
CA LYS A 404 14.33 -1.97 -9.45
C LYS A 404 13.83 -0.83 -10.36
N LYS A 405 12.58 -0.43 -10.18
CA LYS A 405 11.96 0.64 -10.97
C LYS A 405 12.60 2.00 -10.71
N PHE A 406 12.88 2.30 -9.45
CA PHE A 406 13.56 3.52 -9.05
C PHE A 406 14.92 3.61 -9.75
N TYR A 407 15.74 2.56 -9.66
CA TYR A 407 17.04 2.56 -10.33
C TYR A 407 16.92 2.71 -11.85
N ARG A 408 15.97 2.02 -12.50
CA ARG A 408 15.71 2.20 -13.95
C ARG A 408 15.35 3.63 -14.30
N ALA A 409 14.65 4.35 -13.45
CA ALA A 409 14.33 5.74 -13.74
C ALA A 409 15.55 6.66 -13.53
N THR A 410 16.41 6.34 -12.55
CA THR A 410 17.54 7.19 -12.17
C THR A 410 18.86 6.85 -12.86
N HIS A 411 19.00 5.71 -13.54
CA HIS A 411 20.31 5.26 -14.05
C HIS A 411 20.85 6.12 -15.20
N VAL A 412 19.97 6.72 -16.02
CA VAL A 412 20.36 7.51 -17.22
C VAL A 412 21.20 8.74 -16.86
N SER A 413 21.04 9.29 -15.64
CA SER A 413 21.88 10.38 -15.14
C SER A 413 23.24 9.92 -14.58
N ASN A 414 23.48 8.60 -14.46
CA ASN A 414 24.65 7.97 -13.82
C ASN A 414 25.43 7.03 -14.77
N ASP A 415 25.29 7.17 -16.09
CA ASP A 415 25.93 6.29 -17.08
C ASP A 415 27.47 6.37 -17.07
N SER A 416 28.06 7.45 -16.54
CA SER A 416 29.52 7.62 -16.42
C SER A 416 30.16 6.86 -15.25
N ILE A 417 29.36 6.35 -14.31
CA ILE A 417 29.81 5.74 -13.05
C ILE A 417 29.90 4.23 -13.22
N ASN A 418 30.99 3.60 -12.77
CA ASN A 418 31.12 2.14 -12.82
C ASN A 418 30.18 1.44 -11.80
N LEU A 419 29.99 0.12 -11.91
CA LEU A 419 29.08 -0.62 -11.03
C LEU A 419 29.45 -0.51 -9.55
N ASP A 420 30.75 -0.58 -9.23
CA ASP A 420 31.23 -0.52 -7.85
C ASP A 420 30.95 0.84 -7.21
N GLU A 421 31.21 1.92 -7.94
CA GLU A 421 30.89 3.29 -7.52
C GLU A 421 29.38 3.51 -7.38
N THR A 422 28.57 2.89 -8.23
CA THR A 422 27.10 2.94 -8.13
C THR A 422 26.61 2.27 -6.85
N ILE A 423 27.10 1.06 -6.55
CA ILE A 423 26.78 0.34 -5.31
C ILE A 423 27.27 1.14 -4.09
N LEU A 424 28.47 1.70 -4.16
CA LEU A 424 29.01 2.54 -3.08
C LEU A 424 28.18 3.81 -2.88
N ALA A 425 27.67 4.45 -3.93
CA ALA A 425 26.79 5.61 -3.81
C ALA A 425 25.51 5.22 -3.06
N MET A 426 24.83 4.15 -3.47
CA MET A 426 23.63 3.65 -2.77
C MET A 426 23.88 3.33 -1.28
N CYS A 427 25.09 2.85 -0.95
CA CYS A 427 25.45 2.54 0.45
C CYS A 427 25.91 3.78 1.25
N ARG A 428 26.46 4.81 0.59
CA ARG A 428 26.98 6.03 1.25
C ARG A 428 25.90 7.04 1.57
N GLU A 429 24.85 7.09 0.76
CA GLU A 429 23.89 8.19 0.82
C GLU A 429 22.86 8.10 1.96
N ASP A 430 22.63 6.93 2.55
CA ASP A 430 21.50 6.74 3.45
C ASP A 430 21.89 6.45 4.90
N LYS A 431 21.79 7.50 5.74
CA LYS A 431 21.32 7.38 7.14
C LYS A 431 19.82 7.65 7.19
N VAL A 432 19.05 6.98 6.33
CA VAL A 432 17.60 7.19 6.26
C VAL A 432 16.96 6.51 7.45
N MET A 433 16.33 7.30 8.33
CA MET A 433 15.54 6.79 9.46
C MET A 433 16.33 5.96 10.48
N GLY A 434 17.62 6.23 10.66
CA GLY A 434 18.47 5.37 11.49
C GLY A 434 18.74 4.00 10.86
N SER A 435 18.45 3.85 9.56
CA SER A 435 18.85 2.71 8.74
C SER A 435 20.13 3.05 7.99
N LYS A 436 20.98 2.05 7.79
CA LYS A 436 22.26 2.15 7.09
C LYS A 436 22.45 0.91 6.23
N VAL A 437 22.77 1.12 4.96
CA VAL A 437 23.20 0.05 4.06
C VAL A 437 24.73 0.04 4.04
N ILE A 438 25.32 -1.11 4.34
CA ILE A 438 26.76 -1.30 4.48
C ILE A 438 27.17 -2.35 3.45
N LEU A 439 28.09 -1.97 2.56
CA LEU A 439 28.76 -2.93 1.70
C LEU A 439 29.87 -3.63 2.50
N GLU A 440 29.77 -4.96 2.65
CA GLU A 440 30.78 -5.77 3.35
C GLU A 440 31.81 -6.38 2.39
N SER A 441 31.39 -6.79 1.20
CA SER A 441 32.26 -7.37 0.17
C SER A 441 31.64 -7.20 -1.22
N PHE A 442 32.47 -7.15 -2.26
CA PHE A 442 32.03 -7.23 -3.67
C PHE A 442 32.04 -8.66 -4.22
N LEU A 443 32.78 -9.58 -3.58
CA LEU A 443 32.97 -10.97 -4.04
C LEU A 443 32.97 -11.95 -2.85
N PRO A 444 31.88 -12.69 -2.61
CA PRO A 444 30.55 -12.46 -3.19
C PRO A 444 29.99 -11.10 -2.74
N LEU A 445 29.10 -10.51 -3.55
CA LEU A 445 28.51 -9.21 -3.21
C LEU A 445 27.69 -9.37 -1.93
N THR A 446 28.13 -8.71 -0.86
CA THR A 446 27.56 -8.87 0.47
C THR A 446 27.16 -7.51 1.03
N LEU A 447 25.88 -7.40 1.38
CA LEU A 447 25.27 -6.18 1.89
C LEU A 447 24.71 -6.44 3.29
N ASN A 448 24.92 -5.49 4.19
CA ASN A 448 24.32 -5.49 5.51
C ASN A 448 23.44 -4.25 5.67
N VAL A 449 22.15 -4.47 5.89
CA VAL A 449 21.17 -3.42 6.16
C VAL A 449 20.87 -3.44 7.64
N ARG A 450 21.31 -2.41 8.34
CA ARG A 450 21.07 -2.23 9.78
C ARG A 450 20.06 -1.12 9.99
N SER A 451 19.10 -1.30 10.89
CA SER A 451 18.19 -0.23 11.31
C SER A 451 17.95 -0.24 12.81
N SER A 452 17.95 0.96 13.39
CA SER A 452 17.45 1.22 14.74
C SER A 452 16.10 1.93 14.76
N GLY A 453 15.59 2.34 13.60
CA GLY A 453 14.35 3.12 13.48
C GLY A 453 13.13 2.30 13.09
N PHE A 454 13.34 1.04 12.72
CA PHE A 454 12.30 0.07 12.39
C PHE A 454 12.52 -1.22 13.18
N ASN A 455 11.43 -1.95 13.36
CA ASN A 455 11.45 -3.35 13.79
C ASN A 455 11.85 -4.27 12.61
N ARG A 456 11.68 -5.59 12.79
CA ARG A 456 12.24 -6.60 11.88
C ARG A 456 11.64 -6.54 10.48
N THR A 457 10.31 -6.45 10.36
CA THR A 457 9.66 -6.47 9.05
C THR A 457 9.87 -5.16 8.31
N GLY A 458 9.73 -4.01 8.98
CA GLY A 458 10.03 -2.71 8.37
C GLY A 458 11.47 -2.60 7.87
N THR A 459 12.43 -3.13 8.64
CA THR A 459 13.85 -3.17 8.23
C THR A 459 14.06 -4.11 7.03
N MET A 460 13.33 -5.22 6.95
CA MET A 460 13.38 -6.16 5.81
C MET A 460 12.81 -5.51 4.55
N SER A 461 11.66 -4.86 4.64
CA SER A 461 11.05 -4.11 3.54
C SER A 461 12.00 -3.05 2.98
N MET A 462 12.70 -2.33 3.85
CA MET A 462 13.74 -1.38 3.42
C MET A 462 14.92 -2.10 2.75
N ALA A 463 15.38 -3.21 3.30
CA ALA A 463 16.47 -3.98 2.71
C ALA A 463 16.13 -4.48 1.30
N GLU A 464 14.92 -5.00 1.11
CA GLU A 464 14.41 -5.47 -0.18
C GLU A 464 14.41 -4.36 -1.24
N PHE A 465 14.07 -3.12 -0.88
CA PHE A 465 14.18 -1.98 -1.79
C PHE A 465 15.61 -1.81 -2.32
N TYR A 466 16.62 -1.81 -1.44
CA TYR A 466 18.01 -1.65 -1.86
C TYR A 466 18.53 -2.85 -2.65
N ILE A 467 18.16 -4.06 -2.26
CA ILE A 467 18.49 -5.29 -3.00
C ILE A 467 17.93 -5.19 -4.41
N GLY A 468 16.68 -4.79 -4.58
CA GLY A 468 16.06 -4.59 -5.88
C GLY A 468 16.81 -3.56 -6.74
N ALA A 469 17.14 -2.40 -6.17
CA ALA A 469 17.91 -1.37 -6.87
C ALA A 469 19.30 -1.86 -7.32
N ILE A 470 20.00 -2.61 -6.46
CA ILE A 470 21.33 -3.15 -6.76
C ILE A 470 21.26 -4.27 -7.79
N GLN A 471 20.30 -5.19 -7.68
CA GLN A 471 20.06 -6.23 -8.69
C GLN A 471 19.83 -5.61 -10.07
N GLU A 472 19.07 -4.52 -10.15
CA GLU A 472 18.82 -3.82 -11.40
C GLU A 472 20.06 -3.09 -11.93
N ALA A 473 20.85 -2.49 -11.03
CA ALA A 473 22.13 -1.87 -11.38
C ALA A 473 23.09 -2.85 -12.02
N ILE A 474 23.20 -4.04 -11.45
CA ILE A 474 24.01 -5.13 -11.99
C ILE A 474 23.45 -5.56 -13.35
N LEU A 475 22.14 -5.79 -13.47
CA LEU A 475 21.52 -6.22 -14.72
C LEU A 475 21.78 -5.23 -15.86
N LEU A 476 21.58 -3.93 -15.63
CA LEU A 476 21.73 -2.91 -16.67
C LEU A 476 23.20 -2.64 -17.03
N LYS A 477 24.13 -2.69 -16.07
CA LYS A 477 25.55 -2.38 -16.33
C LYS A 477 26.35 -3.58 -16.83
N ILE A 478 26.03 -4.81 -16.42
CA ILE A 478 26.82 -6.00 -16.78
C ILE A 478 26.01 -7.12 -17.46
N GLY A 479 24.70 -6.95 -17.64
CA GLY A 479 23.85 -7.92 -18.34
C GLY A 479 23.63 -9.23 -17.59
N ARG A 480 23.88 -9.28 -16.28
CA ARG A 480 23.75 -10.50 -15.46
C ARG A 480 22.71 -10.33 -14.36
N ARG A 481 21.94 -11.39 -14.12
CA ARG A 481 21.03 -11.48 -12.97
C ARG A 481 21.77 -11.98 -11.75
N TYR A 482 21.49 -11.37 -10.62
CA TYR A 482 22.02 -11.77 -9.31
C TYR A 482 20.84 -12.06 -8.40
N ASP A 483 20.90 -13.18 -7.69
CA ASP A 483 19.90 -13.59 -6.72
C ASP A 483 20.48 -13.62 -5.31
N VAL A 484 19.61 -13.48 -4.31
CA VAL A 484 19.99 -13.63 -2.91
C VAL A 484 20.20 -15.12 -2.63
N THR A 485 21.44 -15.54 -2.43
CA THR A 485 21.82 -16.93 -2.13
C THR A 485 22.13 -17.16 -0.66
N GLY A 486 22.39 -16.10 0.09
CA GLY A 486 22.61 -16.13 1.54
C GLY A 486 21.84 -15.04 2.25
N PHE A 487 21.24 -15.39 3.38
CA PHE A 487 20.50 -14.47 4.25
C PHE A 487 20.77 -14.82 5.70
N THR A 488 21.19 -13.83 6.47
CA THR A 488 21.29 -13.92 7.93
C THR A 488 20.60 -12.71 8.54
N ASP A 489 19.91 -12.93 9.64
CA ASP A 489 19.33 -11.86 10.43
C ASP A 489 19.84 -11.91 11.86
N ASP A 490 20.13 -10.72 12.38
CA ASP A 490 20.69 -10.55 13.71
C ASP A 490 19.98 -9.39 14.42
N THR A 491 19.79 -9.54 15.73
CA THR A 491 19.50 -8.40 16.61
C THR A 491 20.76 -8.08 17.37
N GLU A 492 21.31 -6.90 17.13
CA GLU A 492 22.54 -6.43 17.74
C GLU A 492 22.34 -6.13 19.24
N ALA A 493 23.46 -6.02 19.98
CA ALA A 493 23.45 -5.77 21.42
C ALA A 493 22.80 -4.42 21.81
N ASP A 494 22.76 -3.46 20.89
CA ASP A 494 22.09 -2.16 21.06
C ASP A 494 20.60 -2.20 20.67
N GLY A 495 20.06 -3.37 20.31
CA GLY A 495 18.69 -3.57 19.87
C GLY A 495 18.45 -3.22 18.40
N ALA A 496 19.48 -2.81 17.65
CA ALA A 496 19.35 -2.59 16.22
C ALA A 496 19.15 -3.93 15.49
N ILE A 497 18.35 -3.90 14.42
CA ILE A 497 18.09 -5.07 13.60
C ILE A 497 19.00 -5.00 12.39
N SER A 498 19.69 -6.09 12.08
CA SER A 498 20.60 -6.21 10.96
C SER A 498 20.20 -7.39 10.09
N PHE A 499 20.15 -7.15 8.78
CA PHE A 499 20.00 -8.19 7.78
C PHE A 499 21.20 -8.18 6.85
N ARG A 500 21.83 -9.33 6.71
CA ARG A 500 22.96 -9.54 5.82
C ARG A 500 22.55 -10.45 4.67
N PHE A 501 22.80 -9.97 3.46
CA PHE A 501 22.43 -10.60 2.20
C PHE A 501 23.69 -10.88 1.39
N VAL A 502 23.75 -12.06 0.80
CA VAL A 502 24.77 -12.46 -0.17
C VAL A 502 24.08 -12.58 -1.53
N LEU A 503 24.55 -11.79 -2.50
CA LEU A 503 24.07 -11.78 -3.87
C LEU A 503 25.11 -12.45 -4.78
N GLU A 504 24.65 -13.43 -5.55
CA GLU A 504 25.48 -14.19 -6.48
C GLU A 504 24.81 -14.30 -7.86
N PRO A 505 25.58 -14.48 -8.94
CA PRO A 505 25.01 -14.66 -10.28
C PRO A 505 24.01 -15.83 -10.33
N ASP A 506 22.83 -15.59 -10.88
CA ASP A 506 21.83 -16.64 -11.10
C ASP A 506 22.40 -17.75 -11.99
N GLY A 507 22.43 -18.97 -11.44
CA GLY A 507 22.90 -20.17 -12.13
C GLY A 507 22.06 -20.56 -13.36
N TYR A 508 20.81 -20.07 -13.48
CA TYR A 508 19.93 -20.37 -14.62
C TYR A 508 20.30 -19.64 -15.91
N THR A 509 20.96 -18.48 -15.82
CA THR A 509 21.41 -17.74 -17.03
C THR A 509 22.38 -18.57 -17.89
N ARG A 510 23.04 -19.59 -17.31
CA ARG A 510 23.87 -20.54 -18.07
C ARG A 510 23.08 -21.44 -19.02
N ARG A 511 21.79 -21.73 -18.79
CA ARG A 511 21.03 -22.68 -19.63
C ARG A 511 20.45 -22.06 -20.90
N LEU A 512 20.12 -20.77 -20.88
CA LEU A 512 19.59 -20.07 -22.07
C LEU A 512 20.69 -19.60 -23.03
N LEU A 513 21.92 -19.44 -22.56
CA LEU A 513 23.08 -19.11 -23.40
C LEU A 513 23.91 -20.33 -23.80
N SER A 514 23.60 -21.53 -23.28
CA SER A 514 24.25 -22.78 -23.69
C SER A 514 23.52 -23.54 -24.79
N SER A 515 22.38 -23.03 -25.28
CA SER A 515 21.64 -23.61 -26.41
C SER A 515 22.07 -23.06 -27.77
N ASP A 516 22.99 -22.09 -27.81
CA ASP A 516 23.66 -21.60 -29.02
C ASP A 516 25.13 -22.06 -29.06
N ASN A 517 25.34 -23.38 -29.04
CA ASN A 517 26.59 -24.01 -29.49
C ASN A 517 26.30 -25.22 -30.37
#